data_AF-A0A7Y7IZZ9-F1
#
_entry.id   AF-A0A7Y7IZZ9-F1
#
_cell.length_a   1.000
_cell.length_b   1.000
_cell.length_c   1.000
_cell.angle_alpha   90.00
_cell.angle_beta   90.00
_cell.angle_gamma   90.00
#
_symmetry.space_group_name_H-M   'P 1'
#
loop_
_entity.id
_entity.type
_entity.pdbx_description
1 polymer ?
#
loop_
_entity_poly.entity_id
_entity_poly.type
_entity_poly.pdbx_seq_one_letter_code
_entity_poly.pdbx_strand_id
1 'polypeptide(L)'
;MPPGLHAAVTRDWGHAVTEFSNTFLLAFPALFSIVNPLGAALIFTQVTEGRPRSESRALARAVALYSASLLIASIWIGSAILAFFGITIDSLRIAGGLVVAVRAWALLQAPEAAAARKEQQALQGG
;
A
#
# COMPACT_ATOMS: atom_id res chain seq x y z
N MET A 1 -8.16 -46.90 21.12
CA MET A 1 -7.90 -45.61 20.43
C MET A 1 -8.54 -45.70 19.05
N PRO A 2 -9.43 -44.77 18.64
CA PRO A 2 -10.21 -44.92 17.40
C PRO A 2 -9.35 -44.68 16.13
N PRO A 3 -9.45 -45.52 15.09
CA PRO A 3 -8.55 -45.56 13.93
C PRO A 3 -8.68 -44.42 12.89
N GLY A 4 -9.27 -43.26 13.24
CA GLY A 4 -9.55 -42.16 12.30
C GLY A 4 -8.92 -40.79 12.60
N LEU A 5 -8.27 -40.61 13.76
CA LEU A 5 -7.80 -39.29 14.23
C LEU A 5 -6.62 -38.73 13.40
N HIS A 6 -5.69 -39.59 12.97
CA HIS A 6 -4.51 -39.18 12.21
C HIS A 6 -4.84 -38.66 10.80
N ALA A 7 -5.93 -39.16 10.18
CA ALA A 7 -6.36 -38.74 8.85
C ALA A 7 -7.08 -37.38 8.85
N ALA A 8 -7.75 -37.02 9.96
CA ALA A 8 -8.41 -35.72 10.11
C ALA A 8 -7.38 -34.59 10.32
N VAL A 9 -6.41 -34.79 11.22
CA VAL A 9 -5.39 -33.76 11.56
C VAL A 9 -4.46 -33.44 10.38
N THR A 10 -4.09 -34.44 9.59
CA THR A 10 -3.21 -34.24 8.41
C THR A 10 -3.93 -33.53 7.26
N ARG A 11 -5.26 -33.69 7.15
CA ARG A 11 -6.09 -32.99 6.18
C ARG A 11 -6.24 -31.51 6.54
N ASP A 12 -6.44 -31.19 7.81
CA ASP A 12 -6.59 -29.81 8.30
C ASP A 12 -5.31 -28.97 8.08
N TRP A 13 -4.14 -29.58 8.25
CA TRP A 13 -2.85 -28.92 8.01
C TRP A 13 -2.66 -28.50 6.55
N GLY A 14 -3.06 -29.34 5.59
CA GLY A 14 -2.97 -29.04 4.16
C GLY A 14 -3.88 -27.88 3.76
N HIS A 15 -5.10 -27.84 4.31
CA HIS A 15 -6.05 -26.75 4.07
C HIS A 15 -5.56 -25.43 4.67
N ALA A 16 -5.09 -25.43 5.93
CA ALA A 16 -4.57 -24.22 6.58
C ALA A 16 -3.38 -23.62 5.84
N VAL A 17 -2.44 -24.45 5.37
CA VAL A 17 -1.27 -23.99 4.59
C VAL A 17 -1.71 -23.42 3.24
N THR A 18 -2.69 -24.05 2.59
CA THR A 18 -3.20 -23.60 1.28
C THR A 18 -3.97 -22.28 1.41
N GLU A 19 -4.81 -22.13 2.44
CA GLU A 19 -5.55 -20.90 2.74
C GLU A 19 -4.62 -19.73 3.08
N PHE A 20 -3.63 -19.99 3.94
CA PHE A 20 -2.60 -19.00 4.26
C PHE A 20 -1.82 -18.59 3.01
N SER A 21 -1.38 -19.57 2.20
CA SER A 21 -0.61 -19.32 0.99
C SER A 21 -1.41 -18.49 -0.02
N ASN A 22 -2.68 -18.83 -0.25
CA ASN A 22 -3.55 -18.08 -1.15
C ASN A 22 -3.75 -16.64 -0.67
N THR A 23 -4.04 -16.46 0.62
CA THR A 23 -4.21 -15.12 1.21
C THR A 23 -2.93 -14.31 1.12
N PHE A 24 -1.78 -14.91 1.43
CA PHE A 24 -0.47 -14.26 1.35
C PHE A 24 -0.12 -13.84 -0.08
N LEU A 25 -0.30 -14.74 -1.06
CA LEU A 25 0.01 -14.48 -2.47
C LEU A 25 -0.86 -13.36 -3.06
N LEU A 26 -2.07 -13.13 -2.53
CA LEU A 26 -2.92 -12.02 -2.94
C LEU A 26 -2.62 -10.73 -2.16
N ALA A 27 -2.42 -10.82 -0.84
CA ALA A 27 -2.24 -9.67 0.03
C ALA A 27 -0.85 -9.04 -0.10
N PHE A 28 0.21 -9.83 -0.24
CA PHE A 28 1.58 -9.33 -0.27
C PHE A 28 1.85 -8.43 -1.49
N PRO A 29 1.55 -8.83 -2.75
CA PRO A 29 1.77 -7.97 -3.90
C PRO A 29 0.90 -6.71 -3.86
N ALA A 30 -0.34 -6.82 -3.36
CA ALA A 30 -1.22 -5.68 -3.18
C ALA A 30 -0.62 -4.68 -2.19
N LEU A 31 -0.18 -5.14 -1.01
CA LEU A 31 0.46 -4.29 0.00
C LEU A 31 1.78 -3.71 -0.52
N PHE A 32 2.60 -4.51 -1.20
CA PHE A 32 3.86 -4.07 -1.79
C PHE A 32 3.63 -2.96 -2.83
N SER A 33 2.61 -3.11 -3.69
CA SER A 33 2.22 -2.10 -4.66
C SER A 33 1.69 -0.83 -4.00
N ILE A 34 0.85 -0.95 -2.97
CA ILE A 34 0.28 0.18 -2.22
C ILE A 34 1.38 0.98 -1.49
N VAL A 35 2.30 0.30 -0.80
CA VAL A 35 3.40 0.96 -0.06
C VAL A 35 4.43 1.54 -1.02
N ASN A 36 4.60 0.93 -2.21
CA ASN A 36 5.60 1.31 -3.20
C ASN A 36 6.99 1.54 -2.56
N PRO A 37 7.60 0.52 -1.94
CA PRO A 37 8.82 0.69 -1.14
C PRO A 37 9.99 1.22 -1.98
N LEU A 38 10.03 0.92 -3.28
CA LEU A 38 11.06 1.44 -4.20
C LEU A 38 10.90 2.95 -4.41
N GLY A 39 9.70 3.41 -4.74
CA GLY A 39 9.41 4.84 -4.88
C GLY A 39 9.61 5.58 -3.56
N ALA A 40 9.17 4.99 -2.44
CA ALA A 40 9.36 5.56 -1.11
C ALA A 40 10.84 5.66 -0.73
N ALA A 41 11.67 4.67 -1.06
CA ALA A 41 13.11 4.71 -0.83
C ALA A 41 13.78 5.84 -1.62
N LEU A 42 13.44 6.00 -2.91
CA LEU A 42 13.97 7.08 -3.74
C LEU A 42 13.52 8.46 -3.24
N ILE A 43 12.24 8.62 -2.88
CA ILE A 43 11.75 9.87 -2.30
C ILE A 43 12.47 10.16 -0.98
N PHE A 44 12.67 9.13 -0.14
CA PHE A 44 13.37 9.27 1.13
C PHE A 44 14.83 9.73 0.93
N THR A 45 15.54 9.18 -0.06
CA THR A 45 16.92 9.64 -0.36
C THR A 45 16.93 11.09 -0.82
N GLN A 46 16.01 11.51 -1.70
CA GLN A 46 15.93 12.91 -2.13
C GLN A 46 15.59 13.87 -0.98
N VAL A 47 14.68 13.48 -0.08
CA VAL A 47 14.26 14.31 1.06
C VAL A 47 15.34 14.41 2.14
N THR A 48 16.16 13.37 2.28
CA THR A 48 17.24 13.29 3.28
C THR A 48 18.62 13.68 2.73
N GLU A 49 18.71 13.99 1.44
CA GLU A 49 19.94 14.47 0.81
C GLU A 49 20.43 15.75 1.51
N GLY A 50 21.73 15.79 1.84
CA GLY A 50 22.35 16.91 2.55
C GLY A 50 22.00 17.05 4.03
N ARG A 51 21.12 16.19 4.60
CA ARG A 51 20.75 16.25 6.02
C ARG A 51 21.68 15.43 6.93
N PRO A 52 21.86 15.82 8.20
CA PRO A 52 22.57 15.01 9.19
C PRO A 52 21.90 13.64 9.38
N ARG A 53 22.70 12.58 9.59
CA ARG A 53 22.18 11.21 9.82
C ARG A 53 21.21 11.11 11.00
N SER A 54 21.33 11.98 12.01
CA SER A 54 20.41 12.05 13.15
C SER A 54 18.99 12.44 12.74
N GLU A 55 18.84 13.45 11.87
CA GLU A 55 17.55 13.90 11.35
C GLU A 55 16.91 12.83 10.46
N SER A 56 17.68 12.20 9.57
CA SER A 56 17.16 11.15 8.69
C SER A 56 16.63 9.95 9.49
N ARG A 57 17.30 9.58 10.60
CA ARG A 57 16.82 8.51 11.50
C ARG A 57 15.57 8.93 12.28
N ALA A 58 15.48 10.19 12.70
CA ALA A 58 14.28 10.70 13.36
C ALA A 58 13.08 10.68 12.40
N LEU A 59 13.27 11.12 11.16
CA LEU A 59 12.26 11.08 10.10
C LEU A 59 11.81 9.64 9.82
N ALA A 60 12.75 8.71 9.64
CA ALA A 60 12.43 7.30 9.39
C ALA A 60 11.59 6.70 10.53
N ARG A 61 11.92 7.00 11.79
CA ARG A 61 11.13 6.55 12.95
C ARG A 61 9.74 7.17 12.97
N ALA A 62 9.62 8.46 12.65
CA ALA A 62 8.33 9.13 12.59
C ALA A 62 7.43 8.50 11.52
N VAL A 63 7.96 8.31 10.30
CA VAL A 63 7.23 7.64 9.21
C VAL A 63 6.82 6.22 9.59
N ALA A 64 7.73 5.45 10.21
CA ALA A 64 7.42 4.10 10.69
C ALA A 64 6.31 4.11 11.76
N LEU A 65 6.39 5.00 12.75
CA LEU A 65 5.42 5.09 13.83
C LEU A 65 4.05 5.55 13.34
N TYR A 66 4.01 6.56 12.46
CA TYR A 66 2.75 7.02 11.86
C TYR A 66 2.11 5.94 10.99
N SER A 67 2.91 5.23 10.19
CA SER A 67 2.39 4.14 9.36
C SER A 67 1.89 2.98 10.20
N ALA A 68 2.63 2.58 11.24
CA ALA A 68 2.20 1.53 12.16
C ALA A 68 0.93 1.92 12.92
N SER A 69 0.85 3.15 13.42
CA SER A 69 -0.33 3.66 14.13
C SER A 69 -1.54 3.72 13.21
N LEU A 70 -1.36 4.15 11.96
CA LEU A 70 -2.40 4.17 10.93
C LEU A 70 -2.91 2.75 10.62
N LEU A 71 -2.01 1.78 10.43
CA LEU A 71 -2.37 0.39 10.16
C LEU A 71 -3.12 -0.24 11.33
N ILE A 72 -2.63 -0.05 12.56
CA ILE A 72 -3.30 -0.53 13.78
C ILE A 72 -4.68 0.11 13.87
N ALA A 73 -4.79 1.44 13.82
CA ALA A 73 -6.08 2.11 13.88
C ALA A 73 -7.04 1.63 12.78
N SER A 74 -6.54 1.43 11.56
CA SER A 74 -7.33 0.92 10.42
C SER A 74 -7.87 -0.49 10.66
N ILE A 75 -7.09 -1.39 11.27
CA ILE A 75 -7.56 -2.75 11.59
C ILE A 75 -8.74 -2.72 12.56
N TRP A 76 -8.69 -1.84 13.57
CA TRP A 76 -9.74 -1.76 14.60
C TRP A 76 -10.96 -0.95 14.14
N ILE A 77 -10.74 0.13 13.40
CA ILE A 77 -11.78 1.12 13.06
C ILE A 77 -12.35 0.90 11.65
N GLY A 78 -11.58 0.31 10.73
CA GLY A 78 -11.91 0.23 9.31
C GLY A 78 -13.23 -0.48 9.02
N SER A 79 -13.49 -1.62 9.66
CA SER A 79 -14.76 -2.35 9.48
C SER A 79 -15.96 -1.54 10.00
N ALA A 80 -15.80 -0.81 11.11
CA ALA A 80 -16.84 0.04 11.67
C ALA A 80 -17.16 1.23 10.74
N ILE A 81 -16.14 1.86 10.14
CA ILE A 81 -16.33 2.93 9.15
C ILE A 81 -17.08 2.38 7.93
N LEU A 82 -16.66 1.24 7.41
CA LEU A 82 -17.31 0.62 6.24
C LEU A 82 -18.78 0.32 6.52
N ALA A 83 -19.07 -0.27 7.68
CA ALA A 83 -20.43 -0.57 8.10
C ALA A 83 -21.30 0.69 8.27
N PHE A 84 -20.73 1.78 8.81
CA PHE A 84 -21.42 3.07 8.94
C PHE A 84 -21.87 3.63 7.59
N PHE A 85 -21.04 3.48 6.54
CA PHE A 85 -21.39 3.90 5.18
C PHE A 85 -22.15 2.84 4.37
N GLY A 86 -22.41 1.66 4.92
CA GLY A 86 -23.01 0.53 4.19
C GLY A 86 -22.13 0.00 3.04
N ILE A 87 -20.81 0.17 3.14
CA ILE A 87 -19.83 -0.24 2.10
C ILE A 87 -19.26 -1.61 2.45
N THR A 88 -19.19 -2.49 1.45
CA THR A 88 -18.53 -3.80 1.60
C THR A 88 -17.03 -3.70 1.32
N ILE A 89 -16.26 -4.65 1.86
CA ILE A 89 -14.83 -4.73 1.59
C ILE A 89 -14.53 -4.91 0.09
N ASP A 90 -15.40 -5.62 -0.64
CA ASP A 90 -15.24 -5.82 -2.08
C ASP A 90 -15.49 -4.54 -2.87
N SER A 91 -16.50 -3.74 -2.50
CA SER A 91 -16.71 -2.41 -3.07
C SER A 91 -15.51 -1.49 -2.84
N LEU A 92 -14.94 -1.51 -1.62
CA LEU A 92 -13.74 -0.73 -1.31
C LEU A 92 -12.54 -1.17 -2.17
N ARG A 93 -12.35 -2.48 -2.37
CA ARG A 93 -11.26 -3.02 -3.21
C ARG A 93 -11.39 -2.56 -4.66
N ILE A 94 -12.60 -2.60 -5.24
CA ILE A 94 -12.85 -2.13 -6.61
C ILE A 94 -12.59 -0.62 -6.72
N ALA A 95 -13.15 0.18 -5.81
CA ALA A 95 -12.97 1.63 -5.81
C ALA A 95 -11.50 2.03 -5.61
N GLY A 96 -10.82 1.42 -4.64
CA GLY A 96 -9.40 1.65 -4.39
C GLY A 96 -8.53 1.29 -5.60
N GLY A 97 -8.81 0.15 -6.24
CA GLY A 97 -8.13 -0.27 -7.47
C GLY A 97 -8.30 0.75 -8.61
N LEU A 98 -9.52 1.27 -8.81
CA LEU A 98 -9.79 2.30 -9.81
C LEU A 98 -9.03 3.60 -9.52
N VAL A 99 -9.02 4.06 -8.26
CA VAL A 99 -8.27 5.25 -7.85
C VAL A 99 -6.77 5.07 -8.14
N VAL A 100 -6.19 3.92 -7.80
CA VAL A 100 -4.78 3.62 -8.09
C VAL A 100 -4.52 3.63 -9.60
N ALA A 101 -5.39 3.00 -10.39
CA ALA A 101 -5.26 2.98 -11.86
C ALA A 101 -5.29 4.39 -12.46
N VAL A 102 -6.23 5.23 -12.03
CA VAL A 102 -6.32 6.63 -12.48
C VAL A 102 -5.08 7.42 -12.08
N ARG A 103 -4.57 7.24 -10.86
CA ARG A 103 -3.35 7.91 -10.40
C ARG A 103 -2.10 7.45 -11.17
N ALA A 104 -2.00 6.16 -11.45
CA ALA A 104 -0.93 5.61 -12.28
C ALA A 104 -0.98 6.17 -13.72
N TRP A 105 -2.17 6.24 -14.31
CA TRP A 105 -2.37 6.83 -15.64
C TRP A 105 -1.99 8.32 -15.69
N ALA A 106 -2.32 9.07 -14.63
CA ALA A 106 -1.91 10.47 -14.51
C ALA A 106 -0.39 10.62 -14.37
N LEU A 107 0.29 9.70 -13.66
CA LEU A 107 1.75 9.71 -13.54
C LEU A 107 2.45 9.44 -14.88
N LEU A 108 1.91 8.55 -15.71
CA LEU A 108 2.45 8.28 -17.05
C LEU A 108 2.35 9.51 -17.98
N GLN A 109 1.33 10.35 -17.80
CA GLN A 109 1.16 11.61 -18.54
C GLN A 109 1.94 12.80 -17.95
N ALA A 110 2.54 12.64 -16.76
CA ALA A 110 3.26 13.72 -16.09
C ALA A 110 4.39 14.38 -16.92
N PRO A 111 5.15 13.66 -17.78
CA PRO A 111 6.15 14.29 -18.65
C PRO A 111 5.55 15.32 -19.61
N GLU A 112 4.37 15.04 -20.18
CA GLU A 112 3.69 15.96 -21.10
C GLU A 112 3.13 17.18 -20.38
N ALA A 113 2.56 16.99 -19.18
CA ALA A 113 2.05 18.10 -18.36
C ALA A 113 3.17 19.03 -17.86
N ALA A 114 4.36 18.50 -17.58
CA ALA A 114 5.52 19.30 -17.20
C ALA A 114 6.13 20.04 -18.41
N ALA A 115 6.15 19.43 -19.59
CA ALA A 115 6.60 20.06 -20.83
C ALA A 115 5.67 21.21 -21.28
N ALA A 116 4.36 20.99 -21.27
CA ALA A 116 3.37 22.01 -21.62
C ALA A 116 3.42 23.24 -20.68
N ARG A 117 3.68 23.03 -19.38
CA ARG A 117 3.86 24.14 -18.42
C ARG A 117 5.12 24.96 -18.68
N LYS A 118 6.22 24.33 -19.12
CA LYS A 118 7.48 25.03 -19.44
C LYS A 118 7.34 25.89 -20.70
N GLU A 119 6.62 25.41 -21.71
CA GLU A 119 6.36 26.16 -22.95
C GLU A 119 5.46 27.38 -22.69
N GLN A 120 4.42 27.23 -21.87
CA GLN A 120 3.57 28.36 -21.47
C GLN A 120 4.32 29.41 -20.62
N GLN A 121 5.25 28.97 -19.76
CA GLN A 121 6.09 29.89 -18.98
C GLN A 121 7.12 30.63 -19.85
N ALA A 122 7.63 30.00 -20.91
CA ALA A 122 8.52 30.65 -21.87
C ALA A 122 7.79 31.69 -22.73
N LEU A 123 6.51 31.47 -23.05
CA LEU A 123 5.69 32.39 -23.84
C LEU A 123 5.15 33.59 -23.04
N GLN A 124 5.07 33.49 -21.71
CA GLN A 124 4.63 34.59 -20.84
C GLN A 124 5.79 35.46 -20.29
N GLY A 125 7.04 35.03 -20.51
CA GLY A 125 8.24 35.68 -19.96
C GLY A 125 9.07 36.50 -20.95
N GLY A 126 8.59 36.73 -22.18
CA GLY A 126 9.22 37.58 -23.20
C GLY A 126 8.34 38.77 -23.56
#